data_AF-A0A959KQI2-F1
#
_entry.id   AF-A0A959KQI2-F1
#
_cell.length_a   1.000
_cell.length_b   1.000
_cell.length_c   1.000
_cell.angle_alpha   90.00
_cell.angle_beta   90.00
_cell.angle_gamma   90.00
#
_symmetry.space_group_name_H-M   'P 1'
#
loop_
_entity.id
_entity.type
_entity.pdbx_description
1 polymer ?
#
loop_
_entity_poly.entity_id
_entity_poly.type
_entity_poly.pdbx_seq_one_letter_code
_entity_poly.pdbx_strand_id
1 'polypeptide(L)'
;MKKVLLTVLLGSLGLAIAAQNTVGLLSYDPSASFDGYNLFYPHNQPNVYLINNCGQLVHVWSDSSSLRPGNTAYLLPNGNLVKTKRPAAIAGNPIWAGGGGATVEIRSWDNELLWSYELNDEFRRLHHDIEPMPNGNILMIAWELKTEQEAIDAGRDPGLLPDGELWPDYILEVEPIGADDYEIVWEWHVWDHMIQDYDDTKANFGVVSDHPELIDINYDESNGVADWLHSNAIDFNQELDQIIFSVPTFNEIWVIDHSTTTQEAAGHTGGLGKRGGDLLYRWGNPAAYQSGGAAEQTLFYQHDPHWVDDFLDFTHPYFGKVAVFNNRAGSDFSTVNIFTPPFDMYDWEYPLDGSYWGPTESDWTYT
;
A
#
# COMPACT_ATOMS: atom_id res chain seq x y z
N MET A 1 9.77 76.42 -49.54
CA MET A 1 8.70 75.52 -49.03
C MET A 1 9.26 74.10 -48.95
N LYS A 2 9.27 73.56 -47.72
CA LYS A 2 9.37 72.15 -47.26
C LYS A 2 9.95 71.11 -48.24
N LYS A 3 11.19 70.68 -48.00
CA LYS A 3 11.66 69.32 -48.37
C LYS A 3 11.40 68.42 -47.17
N VAL A 4 10.49 67.47 -47.31
CA VAL A 4 10.18 66.43 -46.33
C VAL A 4 11.17 65.29 -46.55
N LEU A 5 12.05 65.04 -45.59
CA LEU A 5 12.90 63.85 -45.55
C LEU A 5 12.18 62.83 -44.66
N LEU A 6 11.67 61.76 -45.28
CA LEU A 6 10.98 60.66 -44.61
C LEU A 6 12.04 59.63 -44.19
N THR A 7 12.44 59.64 -42.91
CA THR A 7 13.25 58.56 -42.33
C THR A 7 12.29 57.55 -41.71
N VAL A 8 12.06 56.43 -42.39
CA VAL A 8 11.31 55.30 -41.83
C VAL A 8 12.27 54.51 -40.95
N LEU A 9 12.10 54.63 -39.64
CA LEU A 9 12.75 53.77 -38.65
C LEU A 9 11.96 52.45 -38.62
N LEU A 10 12.47 51.38 -39.26
CA LEU A 10 11.95 50.03 -39.03
C LEU A 10 12.40 49.59 -37.62
N GLY A 11 11.56 49.83 -36.62
CA GLY A 11 11.66 49.16 -35.33
C GLY A 11 11.18 47.72 -35.50
N SER A 12 12.09 46.76 -35.54
CA SER A 12 11.75 45.35 -35.38
C SER A 12 11.32 45.13 -33.93
N LEU A 13 10.01 45.23 -33.65
CA LEU A 13 9.44 44.62 -32.46
C LEU A 13 9.60 43.11 -32.61
N GLY A 14 10.63 42.55 -31.98
CA GLY A 14 10.65 41.13 -31.70
C GLY A 14 9.54 40.83 -30.71
N LEU A 15 8.39 40.38 -31.21
CA LEU A 15 7.39 39.71 -30.37
C LEU A 15 8.05 38.41 -29.89
N ALA A 16 8.56 38.41 -28.66
CA ALA A 16 8.90 37.19 -27.97
C ALA A 16 7.60 36.45 -27.69
N ILE A 17 7.26 35.50 -28.56
CA ILE A 17 6.19 34.55 -28.28
C ILE A 17 6.74 33.63 -27.19
N ALA A 18 6.40 33.89 -25.93
CA ALA A 18 6.63 32.93 -24.86
C ALA A 18 5.64 31.78 -25.09
N ALA A 19 6.11 30.68 -25.67
CA ALA A 19 5.35 29.44 -25.67
C ALA A 19 5.29 28.95 -24.22
N GLN A 20 4.08 28.76 -23.69
CA GLN A 20 3.89 28.13 -22.39
C GLN A 20 4.31 26.67 -22.52
N ASN A 21 5.18 26.18 -21.61
CA ASN A 21 5.42 24.75 -21.50
C ASN A 21 4.08 24.07 -21.23
N THR A 22 3.74 23.06 -22.00
CA THR A 22 2.51 22.25 -21.83
C THR A 22 2.81 20.86 -21.26
N VAL A 23 4.09 20.54 -21.08
CA VAL A 23 4.62 19.29 -20.55
C VAL A 23 5.80 19.56 -19.63
N GLY A 24 6.03 18.68 -18.66
CA GLY A 24 7.03 18.88 -17.60
C GLY A 24 6.54 19.80 -16.49
N LEU A 25 7.47 20.39 -15.75
CA LEU A 25 7.17 21.29 -14.63
C LEU A 25 6.52 22.58 -15.14
N LEU A 26 5.26 22.82 -14.74
CA LEU A 26 4.47 23.97 -15.16
C LEU A 26 4.49 25.12 -14.16
N SER A 27 4.70 24.80 -12.88
CA SER A 27 4.73 25.74 -11.76
C SER A 27 5.67 25.20 -10.69
N TYR A 28 6.41 26.10 -10.04
CA TYR A 28 7.28 25.78 -8.91
C TYR A 28 7.28 26.96 -7.95
N ASP A 29 6.89 26.69 -6.70
CA ASP A 29 6.95 27.65 -5.60
C ASP A 29 7.96 27.13 -4.55
N PRO A 30 9.19 27.66 -4.52
CA PRO A 30 10.20 27.25 -3.55
C PRO A 30 9.78 27.47 -2.08
N SER A 31 8.83 28.36 -1.81
CA SER A 31 8.35 28.62 -0.45
C SER A 31 7.32 27.60 0.03
N ALA A 32 6.72 26.84 -0.90
CA ALA A 32 5.74 25.79 -0.65
C ALA A 32 6.26 24.40 -1.06
N SER A 33 7.56 24.23 -1.19
CA SER A 33 8.20 22.96 -1.58
C SER A 33 9.42 22.71 -0.70
N PHE A 34 9.61 21.45 -0.30
CA PHE A 34 10.85 21.03 0.35
C PHE A 34 11.98 20.89 -0.68
N ASP A 35 13.21 21.20 -0.28
CA ASP A 35 14.38 20.89 -1.09
C ASP A 35 14.56 19.38 -1.21
N GLY A 36 14.90 18.89 -2.41
CA GLY A 36 15.14 17.47 -2.60
C GLY A 36 14.95 17.00 -4.04
N TYR A 37 14.75 15.69 -4.15
CA TYR A 37 14.45 15.00 -5.40
C TYR A 37 13.11 14.28 -5.27
N ASN A 38 12.46 14.09 -6.41
CA ASN A 38 11.20 13.38 -6.52
C ASN A 38 11.43 12.12 -7.36
N LEU A 39 11.09 10.96 -6.81
CA LEU A 39 11.15 9.68 -7.51
C LEU A 39 9.80 9.41 -8.19
N PHE A 40 9.84 9.06 -9.47
CA PHE A 40 8.65 8.76 -10.26
C PHE A 40 8.78 7.37 -10.86
N TYR A 41 7.76 6.55 -10.66
CA TYR A 41 7.59 5.31 -11.39
C TYR A 41 6.26 5.31 -12.16
N PRO A 42 6.22 5.93 -13.36
CA PRO A 42 4.96 6.16 -14.04
C PRO A 42 4.25 4.86 -14.39
N HIS A 43 2.97 4.78 -14.04
CA HIS A 43 2.15 3.64 -14.37
C HIS A 43 2.19 3.37 -15.89
N ASN A 44 2.29 2.09 -16.24
CA ASN A 44 2.46 1.60 -17.61
C ASN A 44 3.79 1.93 -18.33
N GLN A 45 4.82 2.41 -17.64
CA GLN A 45 6.16 2.65 -18.22
C GLN A 45 7.24 1.83 -17.50
N PRO A 46 8.28 1.34 -18.19
CA PRO A 46 9.26 0.43 -17.58
C PRO A 46 10.24 1.12 -16.60
N ASN A 47 10.46 2.42 -16.78
CA ASN A 47 11.59 3.12 -16.15
C ASN A 47 11.18 3.85 -14.87
N VAL A 48 12.12 3.94 -13.94
CA VAL A 48 12.03 4.80 -12.75
C VAL A 48 12.87 6.05 -13.01
N TYR A 49 12.34 7.22 -12.68
CA TYR A 49 12.95 8.52 -12.92
C TYR A 49 13.19 9.25 -11.60
N LEU A 50 14.36 9.85 -11.44
CA LEU A 50 14.63 10.81 -10.38
C LEU A 50 14.72 12.19 -11.00
N ILE A 51 13.93 13.14 -10.50
CA ILE A 51 13.97 14.53 -10.96
C ILE A 51 14.20 15.49 -9.79
N ASN A 52 14.78 16.65 -10.07
CA ASN A 52 14.91 17.72 -9.08
C ASN A 52 13.67 18.64 -9.09
N ASN A 53 13.59 19.55 -8.11
CA ASN A 53 12.51 20.54 -8.01
C ASN A 53 12.41 21.51 -9.20
N CYS A 54 13.44 21.61 -10.05
CA CYS A 54 13.37 22.36 -11.31
C CYS A 54 12.78 21.53 -12.47
N GLY A 55 12.33 20.31 -12.21
CA GLY A 55 11.77 19.40 -13.22
C GLY A 55 12.82 18.81 -14.16
N GLN A 56 14.10 18.90 -13.80
CA GLN A 56 15.19 18.36 -14.60
C GLN A 56 15.41 16.90 -14.22
N LEU A 57 15.65 16.07 -15.23
CA LEU A 57 16.01 14.68 -15.05
C LEU A 57 17.40 14.56 -14.43
N VAL A 58 17.47 13.89 -13.29
CA VAL A 58 18.72 13.66 -12.53
C VAL A 58 19.25 12.27 -12.83
N HIS A 59 18.36 11.26 -12.83
CA HIS A 59 18.74 9.88 -13.06
C HIS A 59 17.57 9.05 -13.65
N VAL A 60 17.89 7.96 -14.36
CA VAL A 60 16.91 6.99 -14.88
C VAL A 60 17.42 5.57 -14.68
N TRP A 61 16.64 4.76 -13.96
CA TRP A 61 16.78 3.31 -13.98
C TRP A 61 15.93 2.74 -15.10
N SER A 62 16.60 2.31 -16.17
CA SER A 62 15.93 1.84 -17.38
C SER A 62 15.68 0.34 -17.35
N ASP A 63 14.50 -0.08 -17.80
CA ASP A 63 14.12 -1.48 -18.01
C ASP A 63 13.68 -1.69 -19.46
N SER A 64 13.57 -2.96 -19.87
CA SER A 64 13.02 -3.32 -21.18
C SER A 64 11.59 -2.79 -21.36
N SER A 65 11.23 -2.38 -22.58
CA SER A 65 9.86 -2.00 -22.93
C SER A 65 8.83 -3.13 -22.77
N SER A 66 9.28 -4.36 -22.58
CA SER A 66 8.44 -5.52 -22.25
C SER A 66 8.07 -5.61 -20.76
N LEU A 67 8.50 -4.65 -19.93
CA LEU A 67 8.23 -4.62 -18.50
C LEU A 67 7.32 -3.44 -18.14
N ARG A 68 6.63 -3.56 -17.00
CA ARG A 68 5.74 -2.55 -16.42
C ARG A 68 6.00 -2.46 -14.91
N PRO A 69 5.64 -1.36 -14.25
CA PRO A 69 5.71 -1.25 -12.80
C PRO A 69 4.87 -2.35 -12.15
N GLY A 70 5.37 -2.89 -11.04
CA GLY A 70 4.55 -3.59 -10.05
C GLY A 70 3.84 -2.63 -9.09
N ASN A 71 4.09 -1.31 -9.27
CA ASN A 71 3.49 -0.10 -8.67
C ASN A 71 4.40 0.71 -7.76
N THR A 72 5.46 0.12 -7.18
CA THR A 72 6.30 0.82 -6.20
C THR A 72 7.79 0.81 -6.52
N ALA A 73 8.48 1.88 -6.11
CA ALA A 73 9.93 1.94 -6.05
C ALA A 73 10.39 2.84 -4.88
N TYR A 74 11.45 2.41 -4.20
CA TYR A 74 12.10 3.09 -3.09
C TYR A 74 13.55 3.41 -3.42
N LEU A 75 13.98 4.63 -3.10
CA LEU A 75 15.39 5.01 -3.14
C LEU A 75 15.97 4.90 -1.73
N LEU A 76 16.84 3.92 -1.51
CA LEU A 76 17.44 3.66 -0.20
C LEU A 76 18.50 4.72 0.16
N PRO A 77 18.80 4.92 1.46
CA PRO A 77 19.82 5.87 1.90
C PRO A 77 21.23 5.65 1.33
N ASN A 78 21.55 4.42 0.91
CA ASN A 78 22.82 4.09 0.25
C ASN A 78 22.84 4.39 -1.26
N GLY A 79 21.74 4.90 -1.83
CA GLY A 79 21.59 5.23 -3.25
C GLY A 79 21.15 4.07 -4.15
N ASN A 80 20.90 2.88 -3.60
CA ASN A 80 20.31 1.79 -4.34
C ASN A 80 18.79 1.99 -4.49
N LEU A 81 18.25 1.47 -5.58
CA LEU A 81 16.82 1.46 -5.86
C LEU A 81 16.25 0.08 -5.57
N VAL A 82 15.20 -0.02 -4.75
CA VAL A 82 14.34 -1.20 -4.69
C VAL A 82 13.12 -0.92 -5.55
N LYS A 83 12.76 -1.80 -6.47
CA LYS A 83 11.61 -1.58 -7.35
C LYS A 83 10.83 -2.85 -7.63
N THR A 84 9.53 -2.71 -7.81
CA THR A 84 8.64 -3.80 -8.21
C THR A 84 8.35 -3.73 -9.71
N LYS A 85 8.30 -4.88 -10.39
CA LYS A 85 8.00 -4.94 -11.82
C LYS A 85 7.29 -6.22 -12.20
N ARG A 86 6.78 -6.22 -13.44
CA ARG A 86 6.16 -7.39 -14.06
C ARG A 86 6.27 -7.36 -15.57
N PRO A 87 6.05 -8.50 -16.25
CA PRO A 87 5.83 -8.51 -17.69
C PRO A 87 4.68 -7.59 -18.12
N ALA A 88 4.86 -6.93 -19.26
CA ALA A 88 3.82 -6.13 -19.89
C ALA A 88 2.68 -6.98 -20.47
N ALA A 89 3.01 -8.19 -20.91
CA ALA A 89 2.03 -9.15 -21.38
C ALA A 89 1.34 -9.83 -20.20
N ILE A 90 0.02 -9.85 -20.23
CA ILE A 90 -0.83 -10.51 -19.24
C ILE A 90 -1.34 -11.80 -19.89
N ALA A 91 -0.48 -12.82 -19.95
CA ALA A 91 -0.80 -14.08 -20.59
C ALA A 91 -0.29 -15.24 -19.73
N GLY A 92 -1.16 -16.22 -19.47
CA GLY A 92 -0.81 -17.39 -18.67
C GLY A 92 -0.52 -17.10 -17.20
N ASN A 93 -1.15 -16.07 -16.62
CA ASN A 93 -1.10 -15.81 -15.19
C ASN A 93 -2.37 -16.41 -14.55
N PRO A 94 -2.24 -17.41 -13.64
CA PRO A 94 -3.38 -17.97 -12.92
C PRO A 94 -4.05 -16.95 -12.00
N ILE A 95 -3.23 -16.09 -11.35
CA ILE A 95 -3.70 -14.99 -10.52
C ILE A 95 -3.46 -13.66 -11.24
N TRP A 96 -4.52 -12.86 -11.41
CA TRP A 96 -4.41 -11.54 -12.02
C TRP A 96 -5.56 -10.59 -11.65
N ALA A 97 -5.22 -9.45 -11.07
CA ALA A 97 -6.10 -8.30 -10.93
C ALA A 97 -5.35 -6.96 -11.08
N GLY A 98 -6.03 -5.86 -10.81
CA GLY A 98 -5.41 -4.53 -10.73
C GLY A 98 -4.27 -4.54 -9.72
N GLY A 99 -3.13 -3.93 -10.08
CA GLY A 99 -1.96 -3.91 -9.21
C GLY A 99 -1.10 -5.17 -9.18
N GLY A 100 -1.37 -6.17 -10.02
CA GLY A 100 -0.50 -7.35 -10.13
C GLY A 100 0.97 -6.98 -10.39
N GLY A 101 1.84 -7.34 -9.45
CA GLY A 101 3.30 -7.31 -9.52
C GLY A 101 3.85 -8.66 -9.98
N ALA A 102 5.14 -8.93 -9.78
CA ALA A 102 5.72 -10.26 -9.99
C ALA A 102 7.13 -10.34 -9.40
N THR A 103 7.94 -9.31 -9.67
CA THR A 103 9.37 -9.31 -9.39
C THR A 103 9.74 -8.10 -8.54
N VAL A 104 10.58 -8.30 -7.53
CA VAL A 104 11.28 -7.23 -6.80
C VAL A 104 12.76 -7.28 -7.17
N GLU A 105 13.37 -6.13 -7.39
CA GLU A 105 14.81 -6.02 -7.64
C GLU A 105 15.45 -4.93 -6.79
N ILE A 106 16.70 -5.17 -6.39
CA ILE A 106 17.61 -4.14 -5.91
C ILE A 106 18.57 -3.78 -7.05
N ARG A 107 18.63 -2.50 -7.40
CA ARG A 107 19.51 -1.95 -8.43
C ARG A 107 20.47 -0.95 -7.82
N SER A 108 21.72 -0.94 -8.28
CA SER A 108 22.66 0.12 -7.92
C SER A 108 22.28 1.45 -8.56
N TRP A 109 22.94 2.53 -8.15
CA TRP A 109 22.85 3.83 -8.83
C TRP A 109 23.18 3.74 -10.33
N ASP A 110 24.12 2.87 -10.72
CA ASP A 110 24.50 2.68 -12.13
C ASP A 110 23.58 1.67 -12.87
N ASN A 111 22.44 1.32 -12.27
CA ASN A 111 21.44 0.36 -12.76
C ASN A 111 21.93 -1.09 -12.89
N GLU A 112 23.00 -1.45 -12.15
CA GLU A 112 23.45 -2.84 -12.06
C GLU A 112 22.48 -3.66 -11.20
N LEU A 113 22.17 -4.89 -11.61
CA LEU A 113 21.36 -5.81 -10.81
C LEU A 113 22.16 -6.25 -9.60
N LEU A 114 21.67 -5.96 -8.40
CA LEU A 114 22.28 -6.39 -7.15
C LEU A 114 21.57 -7.60 -6.56
N TRP A 115 20.25 -7.67 -6.67
CA TRP A 115 19.44 -8.79 -6.20
C TRP A 115 18.07 -8.83 -6.90
N SER A 116 17.46 -10.02 -7.03
CA SER A 116 16.11 -10.19 -7.56
C SER A 116 15.36 -11.34 -6.90
N TYR A 117 14.05 -11.13 -6.70
CA TYR A 117 13.10 -12.15 -6.30
C TYR A 117 11.86 -12.09 -7.19
N GLU A 118 11.34 -13.24 -7.62
CA GLU A 118 10.12 -13.34 -8.40
C GLU A 118 9.15 -14.32 -7.74
N LEU A 119 7.91 -13.86 -7.54
CA LEU A 119 6.80 -14.68 -7.09
C LEU A 119 5.58 -14.38 -7.97
N ASN A 120 5.36 -15.28 -8.91
CA ASN A 120 4.24 -15.33 -9.84
C ASN A 120 4.09 -16.77 -10.35
N ASP A 121 3.52 -17.63 -9.52
CA ASP A 121 3.33 -19.05 -9.79
C ASP A 121 1.84 -19.43 -9.87
N GLU A 122 1.53 -20.74 -9.84
CA GLU A 122 0.15 -21.24 -9.94
C GLU A 122 -0.71 -20.87 -8.73
N PHE A 123 -0.09 -20.61 -7.58
CA PHE A 123 -0.77 -20.42 -6.31
C PHE A 123 -0.53 -19.04 -5.71
N ARG A 124 0.49 -18.29 -6.13
CA ARG A 124 0.89 -17.05 -5.47
C ARG A 124 1.40 -15.99 -6.42
N ARG A 125 1.17 -14.72 -6.06
CA ARG A 125 1.61 -13.57 -6.86
C ARG A 125 1.83 -12.32 -6.01
N LEU A 126 2.98 -11.64 -6.19
CA LEU A 126 3.18 -10.30 -5.63
C LEU A 126 2.23 -9.27 -6.25
N HIS A 127 1.77 -8.29 -5.48
CA HIS A 127 0.94 -7.20 -5.97
C HIS A 127 1.14 -5.93 -5.15
N HIS A 128 0.84 -4.80 -5.79
CA HIS A 128 0.95 -3.43 -5.29
C HIS A 128 2.31 -3.06 -4.70
N ASP A 129 2.58 -3.44 -3.46
CA ASP A 129 3.52 -2.73 -2.62
C ASP A 129 4.51 -3.63 -1.88
N ILE A 130 5.59 -3.00 -1.43
CA ILE A 130 6.68 -3.59 -0.66
C ILE A 130 7.15 -2.58 0.39
N GLU A 131 7.79 -3.02 1.46
CA GLU A 131 8.43 -2.11 2.43
C GLU A 131 9.87 -2.55 2.73
N PRO A 132 10.89 -1.82 2.25
CA PRO A 132 12.30 -2.08 2.59
C PRO A 132 12.61 -1.74 4.05
N MET A 133 12.94 -2.75 4.85
CA MET A 133 13.11 -2.62 6.28
C MET A 133 14.52 -2.16 6.69
N PRO A 134 14.69 -1.57 7.90
CA PRO A 134 16.00 -1.15 8.42
C PRO A 134 17.04 -2.26 8.57
N ASN A 135 16.61 -3.51 8.72
CA ASN A 135 17.48 -4.70 8.80
C ASN A 135 18.01 -5.13 7.41
N GLY A 136 17.50 -4.57 6.31
CA GLY A 136 17.83 -4.93 4.93
C GLY A 136 16.88 -5.94 4.29
N ASN A 137 15.91 -6.45 5.05
CA ASN A 137 14.85 -7.30 4.54
C ASN A 137 13.78 -6.46 3.81
N ILE A 138 12.87 -7.14 3.13
CA ILE A 138 11.80 -6.49 2.39
C ILE A 138 10.49 -7.20 2.70
N LEU A 139 9.52 -6.47 3.25
CA LEU A 139 8.13 -6.93 3.33
C LEU A 139 7.49 -6.84 1.95
N MET A 140 6.66 -7.83 1.60
CA MET A 140 5.97 -7.84 0.32
C MET A 140 4.54 -8.32 0.51
N ILE A 141 3.62 -7.67 -0.19
CA ILE A 141 2.22 -8.11 -0.26
C ILE A 141 2.05 -9.11 -1.40
N ALA A 142 1.35 -10.21 -1.14
CA ALA A 142 1.11 -11.27 -2.10
C ALA A 142 -0.31 -11.82 -1.99
N TRP A 143 -0.91 -12.15 -3.14
CA TRP A 143 -2.07 -13.02 -3.20
C TRP A 143 -1.65 -14.48 -3.04
N GLU A 144 -2.49 -15.29 -2.39
CA GLU A 144 -2.45 -16.74 -2.43
C GLU A 144 -3.80 -17.32 -2.90
N LEU A 145 -3.78 -18.35 -3.75
CA LEU A 145 -4.99 -18.96 -4.31
C LEU A 145 -5.56 -20.00 -3.36
N LYS A 146 -6.87 -19.90 -3.11
CA LYS A 146 -7.70 -20.91 -2.47
C LYS A 146 -8.77 -21.37 -3.45
N THR A 147 -8.90 -22.67 -3.61
CA THR A 147 -9.93 -23.27 -4.46
C THR A 147 -11.33 -22.99 -3.88
N GLU A 148 -12.37 -23.07 -4.72
CA GLU A 148 -13.77 -23.00 -4.28
C GLU A 148 -14.05 -23.92 -3.07
N GLN A 149 -13.54 -25.16 -3.10
CA GLN A 149 -13.76 -26.12 -2.03
C GLN A 149 -13.06 -25.71 -0.72
N GLU A 150 -11.83 -25.20 -0.79
CA GLU A 150 -11.11 -24.70 0.39
C GLU A 150 -11.84 -23.50 1.01
N ALA A 151 -12.37 -22.58 0.19
CA ALA A 151 -13.15 -21.44 0.66
C ALA A 151 -14.48 -21.86 1.31
N ILE A 152 -15.21 -22.80 0.71
CA ILE A 152 -16.44 -23.35 1.30
C ILE A 152 -16.14 -24.09 2.60
N ASP A 153 -15.03 -24.81 2.68
CA ASP A 153 -14.62 -25.50 3.92
C ASP A 153 -14.16 -24.54 5.02
N ALA A 154 -13.69 -23.35 4.64
CA ALA A 154 -13.46 -22.23 5.54
C ALA A 154 -14.73 -21.40 5.85
N GLY A 155 -15.91 -21.82 5.36
CA GLY A 155 -17.19 -21.18 5.68
C GLY A 155 -17.55 -19.96 4.84
N ARG A 156 -16.88 -19.74 3.68
CA ARG A 156 -17.33 -18.78 2.67
C ARG A 156 -18.67 -19.22 2.08
N ASP A 157 -19.62 -18.31 1.93
CA ASP A 157 -20.87 -18.51 1.22
C ASP A 157 -20.57 -18.84 -0.25
N PRO A 158 -21.00 -20.02 -0.78
CA PRO A 158 -20.83 -20.36 -2.19
C PRO A 158 -21.41 -19.31 -3.15
N GLY A 159 -22.39 -18.51 -2.70
CA GLY A 159 -22.93 -17.39 -3.48
C GLY A 159 -21.92 -16.26 -3.75
N LEU A 160 -20.83 -16.20 -2.98
CA LEU A 160 -19.75 -15.22 -3.08
C LEU A 160 -18.49 -15.78 -3.78
N LEU A 161 -18.63 -16.86 -4.56
CA LEU A 161 -17.54 -17.50 -5.33
C LEU A 161 -17.87 -17.65 -6.83
N PRO A 162 -18.36 -16.61 -7.55
CA PRO A 162 -18.63 -16.70 -8.99
C PRO A 162 -17.43 -17.11 -9.87
N ASP A 163 -16.21 -16.83 -9.41
CA ASP A 163 -14.97 -17.16 -10.13
C ASP A 163 -14.45 -18.59 -9.81
N GLY A 164 -15.04 -19.29 -8.83
CA GLY A 164 -14.62 -20.64 -8.43
C GLY A 164 -13.32 -20.71 -7.63
N GLU A 165 -12.88 -19.57 -7.08
CA GLU A 165 -11.66 -19.43 -6.28
C GLU A 165 -11.72 -18.14 -5.46
N LEU A 166 -10.83 -18.03 -4.47
CA LEU A 166 -10.63 -16.85 -3.64
C LEU A 166 -9.14 -16.58 -3.49
N TRP A 167 -8.76 -15.31 -3.53
CA TRP A 167 -7.38 -14.86 -3.35
C TRP A 167 -7.28 -13.97 -2.10
N PRO A 168 -7.14 -14.57 -0.90
CA PRO A 168 -6.71 -13.81 0.28
C PRO A 168 -5.28 -13.27 0.09
N ASP A 169 -4.99 -12.20 0.82
CA ASP A 169 -3.64 -11.64 0.90
C ASP A 169 -2.83 -12.33 2.02
N TYR A 170 -1.53 -12.36 1.83
CA TYR A 170 -0.55 -12.68 2.86
C TYR A 170 0.68 -11.76 2.69
N ILE A 171 1.43 -11.62 3.78
CA ILE A 171 2.64 -10.79 3.84
C ILE A 171 3.82 -11.71 4.10
N LEU A 172 4.91 -11.48 3.37
CA LEU A 172 6.18 -12.18 3.55
C LEU A 172 7.31 -11.19 3.81
N GLU A 173 8.19 -11.51 4.75
CA GLU A 173 9.47 -10.83 4.95
C GLU A 173 10.58 -11.67 4.28
N VAL A 174 11.28 -11.05 3.32
CA VAL A 174 12.35 -11.71 2.58
C VAL A 174 13.69 -11.07 2.93
N GLU A 175 14.66 -11.89 3.35
CA GLU A 175 16.07 -11.52 3.48
C GLU A 175 16.79 -11.76 2.14
N PRO A 176 17.32 -10.71 1.49
CA PRO A 176 18.17 -10.86 0.30
C PRO A 176 19.53 -11.49 0.64
N ILE A 177 19.88 -12.62 0.01
CA ILE A 177 21.16 -13.31 0.21
C ILE A 177 21.97 -13.30 -1.09
N GLY A 178 23.12 -12.63 -1.08
CA GLY A 178 23.96 -12.53 -2.27
C GLY A 178 23.21 -11.81 -3.41
N ALA A 179 23.31 -12.34 -4.63
CA ALA A 179 22.70 -11.72 -5.81
C ALA A 179 21.46 -12.44 -6.35
N ASP A 180 21.27 -13.70 -5.97
CA ASP A 180 20.30 -14.63 -6.55
C ASP A 180 19.72 -15.64 -5.55
N ASP A 181 19.95 -15.43 -4.25
CA ASP A 181 19.43 -16.28 -3.18
C ASP A 181 18.64 -15.44 -2.16
N TYR A 182 17.83 -16.09 -1.35
CA TYR A 182 17.01 -15.43 -0.35
C TYR A 182 16.53 -16.40 0.73
N GLU A 183 16.15 -15.85 1.88
CA GLU A 183 15.42 -16.57 2.92
C GLU A 183 14.09 -15.85 3.19
N ILE A 184 13.00 -16.61 3.27
CA ILE A 184 11.74 -16.09 3.80
C ILE A 184 11.83 -16.28 5.31
N VAL A 185 11.94 -15.18 6.05
CA VAL A 185 12.24 -15.20 7.49
C VAL A 185 10.97 -15.06 8.34
N TRP A 186 9.90 -14.53 7.76
CA TRP A 186 8.61 -14.34 8.41
C TRP A 186 7.46 -14.35 7.38
N GLU A 187 6.30 -14.88 7.77
CA GLU A 187 5.08 -14.85 6.95
C GLU A 187 3.85 -14.66 7.86
N TRP A 188 2.83 -13.97 7.35
CA TRP A 188 1.52 -13.82 7.96
C TRP A 188 0.42 -13.94 6.92
N HIS A 189 -0.60 -14.76 7.20
CA HIS A 189 -1.65 -15.11 6.26
C HIS A 189 -3.01 -14.70 6.79
N VAL A 190 -3.79 -13.95 6.02
CA VAL A 190 -5.19 -13.65 6.39
C VAL A 190 -5.99 -14.92 6.63
N TRP A 191 -5.67 -15.98 5.89
CA TRP A 191 -6.32 -17.28 5.98
C TRP A 191 -6.31 -17.90 7.39
N ASP A 192 -5.34 -17.55 8.24
CA ASP A 192 -5.23 -18.09 9.59
C ASP A 192 -6.11 -17.34 10.62
N HIS A 193 -6.65 -16.18 10.25
CA HIS A 193 -7.33 -15.24 11.17
C HIS A 193 -8.79 -14.99 10.80
N MET A 194 -9.47 -16.02 10.28
CA MET A 194 -10.83 -15.90 9.76
C MET A 194 -11.92 -16.34 10.74
N ILE A 195 -13.06 -15.65 10.69
CA ILE A 195 -14.31 -16.00 11.36
C ILE A 195 -15.49 -15.93 10.37
N GLN A 196 -16.60 -16.58 10.67
CA GLN A 196 -17.88 -16.39 9.97
C GLN A 196 -19.08 -16.81 10.81
N ASP A 197 -20.26 -16.32 10.47
CA ASP A 197 -21.55 -16.67 11.09
C ASP A 197 -22.58 -17.24 10.10
N TYR A 198 -22.12 -17.74 8.95
CA TYR A 198 -22.93 -18.29 7.86
C TYR A 198 -23.25 -19.78 8.01
N ASP A 199 -22.22 -20.62 8.21
CA ASP A 199 -22.33 -22.09 8.30
C ASP A 199 -21.83 -22.57 9.67
N ASP A 200 -22.79 -22.95 10.52
CA ASP A 200 -22.56 -23.42 11.89
C ASP A 200 -21.90 -24.80 11.99
N THR A 201 -21.65 -25.45 10.86
CA THR A 201 -20.96 -26.74 10.81
C THR A 201 -19.44 -26.61 10.62
N LYS A 202 -18.94 -25.41 10.32
CA LYS A 202 -17.51 -25.14 10.08
C LYS A 202 -16.78 -24.75 11.36
N ALA A 203 -15.47 -24.98 11.39
CA ALA A 203 -14.64 -24.84 12.59
C ALA A 203 -14.50 -23.38 13.08
N ASN A 204 -14.56 -22.42 12.17
CA ASN A 204 -14.45 -20.99 12.42
C ASN A 204 -15.81 -20.29 12.57
N PHE A 205 -16.89 -21.05 12.84
CA PHE A 205 -18.19 -20.45 13.11
C PHE A 205 -18.19 -19.71 14.46
N GLY A 206 -18.63 -18.46 14.47
CA GLY A 206 -18.74 -17.64 15.67
C GLY A 206 -19.56 -16.37 15.41
N VAL A 207 -19.82 -15.58 16.46
CA VAL A 207 -20.48 -14.29 16.30
C VAL A 207 -19.43 -13.27 15.88
N VAL A 208 -19.48 -12.80 14.62
CA VAL A 208 -18.44 -11.93 14.04
C VAL A 208 -18.20 -10.68 14.89
N SER A 209 -19.27 -10.05 15.39
CA SER A 209 -19.16 -8.84 16.23
C SER A 209 -18.54 -9.05 17.61
N ASP A 210 -18.42 -10.30 18.09
CA ASP A 210 -17.72 -10.64 19.34
C ASP A 210 -16.20 -10.79 19.14
N HIS A 211 -15.73 -10.83 17.89
CA HIS A 211 -14.33 -11.08 17.51
C HIS A 211 -13.78 -9.99 16.58
N PRO A 212 -13.68 -8.73 17.06
CA PRO A 212 -13.14 -7.64 16.26
C PRO A 212 -11.67 -7.85 15.85
N GLU A 213 -10.94 -8.79 16.44
CA GLU A 213 -9.58 -9.18 16.04
C GLU A 213 -9.53 -10.14 14.83
N LEU A 214 -10.65 -10.75 14.45
CA LEU A 214 -10.75 -11.71 13.34
C LEU A 214 -11.45 -11.12 12.11
N ILE A 215 -11.23 -11.77 10.96
CA ILE A 215 -11.65 -11.29 9.64
C ILE A 215 -12.85 -12.12 9.18
N ASP A 216 -13.98 -11.46 8.94
CA ASP A 216 -15.18 -12.13 8.41
C ASP A 216 -14.94 -12.57 6.97
N ILE A 217 -14.75 -13.87 6.74
CA ILE A 217 -14.54 -14.43 5.39
C ILE A 217 -15.73 -14.14 4.47
N ASN A 218 -16.91 -13.78 5.00
CA ASN A 218 -18.10 -13.46 4.20
C ASN A 218 -18.34 -11.96 4.00
N TYR A 219 -17.51 -11.08 4.56
CA TYR A 219 -17.59 -9.67 4.22
C TYR A 219 -17.09 -9.44 2.79
N ASP A 220 -17.94 -8.84 1.95
CA ASP A 220 -17.68 -8.63 0.53
C ASP A 220 -18.51 -7.47 -0.03
N GLU A 221 -17.83 -6.44 -0.53
CA GLU A 221 -18.44 -5.34 -1.31
C GLU A 221 -18.06 -5.39 -2.80
N SER A 222 -17.37 -6.45 -3.22
CA SER A 222 -16.77 -6.60 -4.54
C SER A 222 -17.54 -7.57 -5.46
N ASN A 223 -18.68 -8.10 -5.01
CA ASN A 223 -19.52 -9.09 -5.70
C ASN A 223 -18.85 -10.47 -5.86
N GLY A 224 -18.06 -10.88 -4.87
CA GLY A 224 -17.44 -12.21 -4.83
C GLY A 224 -16.34 -12.45 -5.87
N VAL A 225 -15.75 -11.38 -6.43
CA VAL A 225 -14.56 -11.54 -7.28
C VAL A 225 -13.43 -12.20 -6.49
N ALA A 226 -12.59 -12.98 -7.17
CA ALA A 226 -11.52 -13.72 -6.50
C ALA A 226 -10.55 -12.83 -5.72
N ASP A 227 -10.22 -11.64 -6.24
CA ASP A 227 -9.41 -10.61 -5.56
C ASP A 227 -10.20 -9.97 -4.42
N TRP A 228 -10.09 -10.58 -3.24
CA TRP A 228 -10.99 -10.33 -2.11
C TRP A 228 -10.65 -9.05 -1.34
N LEU A 229 -9.42 -8.94 -0.86
CA LEU A 229 -8.95 -7.89 0.04
C LEU A 229 -8.29 -6.73 -0.71
N HIS A 230 -7.64 -7.04 -1.84
CA HIS A 230 -6.97 -6.07 -2.69
C HIS A 230 -5.97 -5.19 -1.92
N SER A 231 -5.18 -5.77 -1.01
CA SER A 231 -4.24 -4.98 -0.22
C SER A 231 -3.31 -4.19 -1.13
N ASN A 232 -3.13 -2.90 -0.84
CA ASN A 232 -2.59 -1.96 -1.84
C ASN A 232 -1.46 -1.06 -1.34
N ALA A 233 -1.13 -1.15 -0.05
CA ALA A 233 -0.03 -0.42 0.56
C ALA A 233 0.36 -1.09 1.89
N ILE A 234 1.63 -1.00 2.24
CA ILE A 234 2.21 -1.57 3.47
C ILE A 234 3.29 -0.65 4.01
N ASP A 235 3.38 -0.53 5.33
CA ASP A 235 4.43 0.20 6.02
C ASP A 235 4.81 -0.53 7.32
N PHE A 236 6.01 -0.25 7.85
CA PHE A 236 6.59 -0.92 9.01
C PHE A 236 7.08 0.07 10.06
N ASN A 237 6.57 -0.06 11.28
CA ASN A 237 7.04 0.73 12.42
C ASN A 237 8.09 -0.04 13.21
N GLN A 238 9.36 0.37 13.11
CA GLN A 238 10.46 -0.28 13.83
C GLN A 238 10.36 -0.12 15.36
N GLU A 239 9.82 0.99 15.86
CA GLU A 239 9.73 1.23 17.31
C GLU A 239 8.66 0.35 17.98
N LEU A 240 7.57 0.09 17.25
CA LEU A 240 6.46 -0.75 17.70
C LEU A 240 6.57 -2.20 17.26
N ASP A 241 7.45 -2.52 16.31
CA ASP A 241 7.56 -3.84 15.65
C ASP A 241 6.19 -4.29 15.11
N GLN A 242 5.58 -3.42 14.32
CA GLN A 242 4.23 -3.57 13.78
C GLN A 242 4.20 -3.25 12.29
N ILE A 243 3.29 -3.90 11.59
CA ILE A 243 3.01 -3.64 10.17
C ILE A 243 1.62 -3.04 10.06
N ILE A 244 1.49 -1.97 9.28
CA ILE A 244 0.20 -1.40 8.86
C ILE A 244 0.03 -1.64 7.37
N PHE A 245 -1.17 -1.97 6.95
CA PHE A 245 -1.50 -2.12 5.53
C PHE A 245 -2.94 -1.74 5.25
N SER A 246 -3.22 -1.42 3.99
CA SER A 246 -4.55 -0.98 3.54
C SER A 246 -5.29 -2.07 2.80
N VAL A 247 -6.55 -2.26 3.17
CA VAL A 247 -7.53 -3.18 2.56
C VAL A 247 -8.69 -2.36 1.98
N PRO A 248 -8.55 -1.85 0.74
CA PRO A 248 -9.49 -0.88 0.17
C PRO A 248 -10.86 -1.46 -0.14
N THR A 249 -11.00 -2.77 -0.41
CA THR A 249 -12.31 -3.41 -0.61
C THR A 249 -13.08 -3.54 0.70
N PHE A 250 -12.38 -3.51 1.83
CA PHE A 250 -13.00 -3.44 3.16
C PHE A 250 -13.23 -2.01 3.62
N ASN A 251 -12.61 -1.05 2.93
CA ASN A 251 -12.50 0.33 3.40
C ASN A 251 -11.85 0.41 4.78
N GLU A 252 -10.84 -0.43 5.03
CA GLU A 252 -10.13 -0.51 6.31
C GLU A 252 -8.62 -0.48 6.13
N ILE A 253 -7.94 0.07 7.14
CA ILE A 253 -6.52 -0.20 7.37
C ILE A 253 -6.40 -1.18 8.52
N TRP A 254 -5.40 -2.06 8.47
CA TRP A 254 -5.16 -3.09 9.49
C TRP A 254 -3.74 -2.95 10.05
N VAL A 255 -3.57 -3.26 11.34
CA VAL A 255 -2.27 -3.35 12.01
C VAL A 255 -2.11 -4.74 12.60
N ILE A 256 -0.96 -5.37 12.35
CA ILE A 256 -0.58 -6.70 12.83
C ILE A 256 0.75 -6.68 13.58
N ASP A 257 0.96 -7.69 14.42
CA ASP A 257 2.16 -7.82 15.27
C ASP A 257 3.30 -8.54 14.53
N HIS A 258 4.33 -7.78 14.17
CA HIS A 258 5.51 -8.32 13.50
C HIS A 258 6.53 -8.94 14.47
N SER A 259 6.43 -8.64 15.77
CA SER A 259 7.31 -9.24 16.79
C SER A 259 7.10 -10.74 17.01
N THR A 260 6.13 -11.33 16.31
CA THR A 260 5.83 -12.74 16.28
C THR A 260 6.87 -13.53 15.49
N THR A 261 7.08 -14.79 15.84
CA THR A 261 7.64 -15.77 14.88
C THR A 261 6.57 -16.16 13.85
N THR A 262 6.93 -16.71 12.68
CA THR A 262 5.94 -17.24 11.70
C THR A 262 4.93 -18.20 12.33
N GLN A 263 5.36 -19.01 13.31
CA GLN A 263 4.46 -19.94 14.00
C GLN A 263 3.47 -19.22 14.92
N GLU A 264 3.88 -18.15 15.59
CA GLU A 264 2.98 -17.33 16.41
C GLU A 264 2.06 -16.47 15.54
N ALA A 265 2.58 -15.98 14.40
CA ALA A 265 1.83 -15.24 13.40
C ALA A 265 0.67 -16.08 12.85
N ALA A 266 0.86 -17.37 12.60
CA ALA A 266 -0.22 -18.27 12.18
C ALA A 266 -1.24 -18.65 13.29
N GLY A 267 -1.11 -18.09 14.50
CA GLY A 267 -1.96 -18.41 15.64
C GLY A 267 -2.54 -17.18 16.34
N HIS A 268 -3.25 -17.43 17.43
CA HIS A 268 -3.98 -16.40 18.21
C HIS A 268 -3.26 -15.97 19.50
N THR A 269 -1.98 -16.37 19.66
CA THR A 269 -1.18 -16.07 20.86
C THR A 269 0.29 -15.92 20.49
N GLY A 270 0.98 -14.99 21.15
CA GLY A 270 2.39 -14.71 20.89
C GLY A 270 2.58 -13.24 20.51
N GLY A 271 3.83 -12.85 20.24
CA GLY A 271 4.19 -11.46 20.00
C GLY A 271 4.04 -10.57 21.24
N LEU A 272 4.40 -9.29 21.09
CA LEU A 272 4.29 -8.27 22.11
C LEU A 272 2.82 -7.95 22.44
N GLY A 273 1.94 -7.99 21.43
CA GLY A 273 0.50 -7.80 21.56
C GLY A 273 -0.24 -9.01 22.14
N LYS A 274 0.45 -10.15 22.30
CA LYS A 274 -0.08 -11.41 22.88
C LYS A 274 -1.26 -12.02 22.11
N ARG A 275 -1.46 -11.60 20.86
CA ARG A 275 -2.56 -12.00 19.97
C ARG A 275 -2.09 -12.85 18.79
N GLY A 276 -0.81 -13.23 18.73
CA GLY A 276 -0.27 -13.91 17.56
C GLY A 276 -0.45 -13.02 16.33
N GLY A 277 -0.98 -13.57 15.24
CA GLY A 277 -1.29 -12.80 14.03
C GLY A 277 -2.70 -12.21 13.97
N ASP A 278 -3.53 -12.34 15.00
CA ASP A 278 -4.83 -11.66 14.98
C ASP A 278 -4.64 -10.13 14.89
N LEU A 279 -5.61 -9.43 14.32
CA LEU A 279 -5.50 -7.98 14.14
C LEU A 279 -5.33 -7.28 15.50
N LEU A 280 -4.25 -6.49 15.62
CA LEU A 280 -4.07 -5.62 16.78
C LEU A 280 -5.04 -4.44 16.71
N TYR A 281 -5.31 -3.97 15.49
CA TYR A 281 -6.14 -2.80 15.22
C TYR A 281 -6.67 -2.84 13.80
N ARG A 282 -7.87 -2.31 13.60
CA ARG A 282 -8.41 -1.94 12.30
C ARG A 282 -9.22 -0.66 12.38
N TRP A 283 -9.18 0.15 11.34
CA TRP A 283 -9.86 1.43 11.29
C TRP A 283 -10.41 1.71 9.90
N GLY A 284 -11.60 2.31 9.81
CA GLY A 284 -12.19 2.70 8.54
C GLY A 284 -13.66 2.32 8.42
N ASN A 285 -14.01 1.05 8.64
CA ASN A 285 -15.36 0.55 8.39
C ASN A 285 -15.78 -0.53 9.39
N PRO A 286 -16.30 -0.15 10.56
CA PRO A 286 -16.74 -1.11 11.58
C PRO A 286 -17.74 -2.17 11.09
N ALA A 287 -18.52 -1.85 10.04
CA ALA A 287 -19.53 -2.76 9.51
C ALA A 287 -18.91 -4.02 8.87
N ALA A 288 -17.62 -3.99 8.52
CA ALA A 288 -16.86 -5.13 8.01
C ALA A 288 -16.79 -6.31 8.98
N TYR A 289 -17.02 -6.05 10.27
CA TYR A 289 -17.09 -7.05 11.33
C TYR A 289 -18.37 -6.89 12.16
N GLN A 290 -19.45 -6.48 11.48
CA GLN A 290 -20.79 -6.37 12.05
C GLN A 290 -20.88 -5.45 13.27
N SER A 291 -20.01 -4.45 13.34
CA SER A 291 -19.99 -3.42 14.37
C SER A 291 -20.33 -2.05 13.76
N GLY A 292 -20.90 -1.12 14.52
CA GLY A 292 -21.30 0.20 13.99
C GLY A 292 -22.21 0.14 12.75
N GLY A 293 -22.19 1.20 11.93
CA GLY A 293 -22.90 1.27 10.67
C GLY A 293 -22.32 2.34 9.75
N ALA A 294 -23.09 2.74 8.72
CA ALA A 294 -22.62 3.68 7.69
C ALA A 294 -22.25 5.09 8.23
N ALA A 295 -22.68 5.45 9.44
CA ALA A 295 -22.30 6.72 10.06
C ALA A 295 -20.91 6.68 10.70
N GLU A 296 -20.43 5.48 11.04
CA GLU A 296 -19.12 5.24 11.66
C GLU A 296 -18.03 4.91 10.62
N GLN A 297 -18.38 4.75 9.35
CA GLN A 297 -17.41 4.56 8.27
C GLN A 297 -16.66 5.86 7.97
N THR A 298 -15.33 5.84 8.05
CA THR A 298 -14.44 6.99 7.83
C THR A 298 -13.63 6.89 6.54
N LEU A 299 -13.39 5.67 6.05
CA LEU A 299 -12.58 5.41 4.86
C LEU A 299 -13.40 4.89 3.70
N PHE A 300 -12.93 5.20 2.48
CA PHE A 300 -13.58 4.83 1.23
C PHE A 300 -12.52 4.52 0.17
N TYR A 301 -12.22 3.24 0.01
CA TYR A 301 -11.27 2.70 -0.98
C TYR A 301 -9.87 3.36 -0.89
N GLN A 302 -9.35 3.50 0.34
CA GLN A 302 -8.14 4.24 0.67
C GLN A 302 -6.85 3.60 0.12
N HIS A 303 -5.76 4.37 0.15
CA HIS A 303 -4.40 3.94 -0.19
C HIS A 303 -3.40 4.54 0.80
N ASP A 304 -2.22 3.92 0.84
CA ASP A 304 -1.00 4.49 1.44
C ASP A 304 -1.15 4.92 2.91
N PRO A 305 -1.64 4.04 3.81
CA PRO A 305 -1.50 4.27 5.23
C PRO A 305 -0.03 4.10 5.62
N HIS A 306 0.55 5.09 6.28
CA HIS A 306 1.90 5.00 6.82
C HIS A 306 1.99 5.73 8.15
N TRP A 307 2.94 5.31 8.98
CA TRP A 307 3.32 6.04 10.18
C TRP A 307 4.02 7.34 9.79
N VAL A 308 3.64 8.40 10.49
CA VAL A 308 4.18 9.74 10.28
C VAL A 308 5.40 9.89 11.19
N ASP A 309 6.53 9.36 10.75
CA ASP A 309 7.81 9.41 11.48
C ASP A 309 8.98 9.86 10.58
N ASP A 310 8.86 9.59 9.28
CA ASP A 310 9.83 9.94 8.26
C ASP A 310 10.17 11.42 8.20
N PHE A 311 11.46 11.71 8.38
CA PHE A 311 12.04 13.06 8.36
C PHE A 311 11.40 14.07 9.34
N LEU A 312 10.70 13.58 10.36
CA LEU A 312 10.10 14.41 11.41
C LEU A 312 10.85 14.26 12.74
N ASP A 313 10.91 15.36 13.49
CA ASP A 313 11.40 15.33 14.87
C ASP A 313 10.33 14.72 15.78
N PHE A 314 10.73 13.94 16.80
CA PHE A 314 9.80 13.30 17.74
C PHE A 314 8.90 14.28 18.52
N THR A 315 9.24 15.58 18.52
CA THR A 315 8.39 16.63 19.10
C THR A 315 7.36 17.21 18.13
N HIS A 316 7.37 16.79 16.86
CA HIS A 316 6.39 17.22 15.87
C HIS A 316 4.99 16.73 16.27
N PRO A 317 3.93 17.56 16.18
CA PRO A 317 2.59 17.20 16.67
C PRO A 317 1.94 16.03 15.93
N TYR A 318 2.46 15.64 14.77
CA TYR A 318 2.00 14.48 14.02
C TYR A 318 2.97 13.29 14.06
N PHE A 319 4.11 13.40 14.76
CA PHE A 319 5.04 12.28 14.89
C PHE A 319 4.35 11.06 15.52
N GLY A 320 4.51 9.87 14.92
CA GLY A 320 3.92 8.60 15.37
C GLY A 320 2.43 8.45 15.11
N LYS A 321 1.79 9.41 14.43
CA LYS A 321 0.40 9.28 13.94
C LYS A 321 0.38 8.47 12.65
N VAL A 322 -0.81 8.21 12.12
CA VAL A 322 -0.97 7.58 10.80
C VAL A 322 -1.56 8.59 9.83
N ALA A 323 -0.96 8.69 8.65
CA ALA A 323 -1.52 9.41 7.50
C ALA A 323 -2.08 8.40 6.50
N VAL A 324 -3.13 8.78 5.77
CA VAL A 324 -3.77 7.91 4.76
C VAL A 324 -4.43 8.74 3.66
N PHE A 325 -4.39 8.25 2.42
CA PHE A 325 -5.09 8.85 1.28
C PHE A 325 -6.45 8.19 1.08
N ASN A 326 -7.54 8.92 1.33
CA ASN A 326 -8.90 8.42 1.23
C ASN A 326 -9.51 8.77 -0.14
N ASN A 327 -9.49 7.80 -1.06
CA ASN A 327 -9.74 8.04 -2.48
C ASN A 327 -11.16 8.52 -2.79
N ARG A 328 -12.16 8.01 -2.08
CA ARG A 328 -13.59 8.21 -2.42
C ARG A 328 -14.37 8.86 -1.28
N ALA A 329 -13.73 9.78 -0.57
CA ALA A 329 -14.33 10.53 0.55
C ALA A 329 -15.63 11.27 0.18
N GLY A 330 -15.83 11.58 -1.10
CA GLY A 330 -17.13 12.00 -1.63
C GLY A 330 -17.29 11.68 -3.12
N SER A 331 -18.33 12.24 -3.75
CA SER A 331 -18.68 11.94 -5.15
C SER A 331 -17.61 12.32 -6.17
N ASP A 332 -16.81 13.33 -5.86
CA ASP A 332 -15.90 14.00 -6.78
C ASP A 332 -14.64 14.53 -6.08
N PHE A 333 -14.35 14.07 -4.87
CA PHE A 333 -13.15 14.46 -4.13
C PHE A 333 -12.58 13.30 -3.29
N SER A 334 -11.28 13.42 -3.02
CA SER A 334 -10.52 12.58 -2.11
C SER A 334 -10.10 13.42 -0.91
N THR A 335 -9.67 12.77 0.17
CA THR A 335 -9.05 13.48 1.31
C THR A 335 -7.71 12.88 1.68
N VAL A 336 -6.85 13.69 2.30
CA VAL A 336 -5.73 13.19 3.09
C VAL A 336 -6.13 13.32 4.54
N ASN A 337 -6.00 12.23 5.30
CA ASN A 337 -6.40 12.16 6.69
C ASN A 337 -5.17 11.84 7.55
N ILE A 338 -5.04 12.52 8.69
CA ILE A 338 -4.09 12.16 9.75
C ILE A 338 -4.90 11.84 11.00
N PHE A 339 -4.64 10.72 11.65
CA PHE A 339 -5.34 10.33 12.88
C PHE A 339 -4.38 9.64 13.86
N THR A 340 -4.77 9.60 15.12
CA THR A 340 -4.00 8.95 16.20
C THR A 340 -4.64 7.61 16.53
N PRO A 341 -4.01 6.47 16.21
CA PRO A 341 -4.45 5.18 16.73
C PRO A 341 -4.44 5.19 18.27
N PRO A 342 -5.42 4.58 18.96
CA PRO A 342 -5.53 4.64 20.42
C PRO A 342 -4.52 3.73 21.16
N PHE A 343 -3.29 3.60 20.66
CA PHE A 343 -2.30 2.65 21.19
C PHE A 343 -1.96 2.90 22.67
N ASP A 344 -2.12 1.86 23.51
CA ASP A 344 -1.69 1.85 24.90
C ASP A 344 -0.34 1.11 25.03
N MET A 345 0.73 1.86 25.28
CA MET A 345 2.07 1.32 25.43
C MET A 345 2.29 0.46 26.68
N TYR A 346 1.41 0.55 27.70
CA TYR A 346 1.57 -0.23 28.93
C TYR A 346 1.03 -1.65 28.78
N ASP A 347 -0.09 -1.78 28.08
CA ASP A 347 -0.74 -3.06 27.81
C ASP A 347 -0.35 -3.65 26.44
N TRP A 348 0.28 -2.83 25.59
CA TRP A 348 0.70 -3.16 24.22
C TRP A 348 -0.49 -3.55 23.32
N GLU A 349 -1.55 -2.75 23.40
CA GLU A 349 -2.79 -3.02 22.69
C GLU A 349 -3.46 -1.74 22.19
N TYR A 350 -4.45 -1.91 21.31
CA TYR A 350 -5.37 -0.86 20.93
C TYR A 350 -6.72 -1.15 21.61
N PRO A 351 -7.15 -0.35 22.59
CA PRO A 351 -8.43 -0.53 23.24
C PRO A 351 -9.57 -0.14 22.30
N LEU A 352 -10.66 -0.92 22.34
CA LEU A 352 -11.91 -0.60 21.66
C LEU A 352 -12.61 0.59 22.32
N ASP A 353 -13.31 1.39 21.53
CA ASP A 353 -14.30 2.37 22.00
C ASP A 353 -15.71 1.78 21.81
N GLY A 354 -16.22 1.13 22.86
CA GLY A 354 -17.45 0.36 22.77
C GLY A 354 -17.24 -0.98 22.06
N SER A 355 -17.69 -1.10 20.80
CA SER A 355 -17.64 -2.35 20.02
C SER A 355 -16.73 -2.28 18.78
N TYR A 356 -16.06 -1.15 18.55
CA TYR A 356 -15.14 -0.95 17.43
C TYR A 356 -13.96 -0.09 17.87
N TRP A 357 -12.87 -0.10 17.11
CA TRP A 357 -11.74 0.77 17.40
C TRP A 357 -11.99 2.19 16.91
N GLY A 358 -11.63 3.17 17.74
CA GLY A 358 -11.55 4.57 17.35
C GLY A 358 -10.25 4.90 16.59
N PRO A 359 -9.99 6.19 16.30
CA PRO A 359 -10.85 7.33 16.62
C PRO A 359 -12.07 7.43 15.70
N THR A 360 -13.14 8.08 16.14
CA THR A 360 -14.33 8.29 15.29
C THR A 360 -14.13 9.38 14.23
N GLU A 361 -13.12 10.24 14.40
CA GLU A 361 -12.77 11.31 13.47
C GLU A 361 -11.25 11.39 13.30
N SER A 362 -10.79 11.91 12.15
CA SER A 362 -9.37 12.22 11.94
C SER A 362 -8.97 13.47 12.74
N ASP A 363 -7.71 13.52 13.19
CA ASP A 363 -7.15 14.71 13.84
C ASP A 363 -7.01 15.88 12.85
N TRP A 364 -6.79 15.57 11.58
CA TRP A 364 -6.67 16.54 10.51
C TRP A 364 -7.12 15.94 9.18
N THR A 365 -7.74 16.79 8.35
CA THR A 365 -8.24 16.44 7.02
C THR A 365 -7.90 17.56 6.03
N TYR A 366 -7.34 17.18 4.89
CA TYR A 366 -7.19 18.03 3.71
C TYR A 366 -8.11 17.55 2.60
N THR A 367 -8.70 18.49 1.86
CA THR A 367 -9.66 18.26 0.78
C THR A 367 -9.26 19.01 -0.47
#